data_AF-A0A955L5L4-F1
#
_entry.id   AF-A0A955L5L4-F1
#
_cell.length_a   1.000
_cell.length_b   1.000
_cell.length_c   1.000
_cell.angle_alpha   90.00
_cell.angle_beta   90.00
_cell.angle_gamma   90.00
#
_symmetry.space_group_name_H-M   'P 1'
#
loop_
_entity.id
_entity.type
_entity.pdbx_description
1 polymer ?
#
loop_
_entity_poly.entity_id
_entity_poly.type
_entity_poly.pdbx_seq_one_letter_code
_entity_poly.pdbx_strand_id
1 'polypeptide(L)'
;MVSNRYALSQDINRDDDWYVLKLQEEVGELIQSYLSFTNRGRKRDKSDAEIKGNFADELADIIGQTLLIADHHNIDIEDALENKWFKYLDK
;
A
#
# COMPACT_ATOMS: atom_id res chain seq x y z
N MET A 1 7.02 7.98 -10.13
CA MET A 1 6.45 6.75 -9.56
C MET A 1 6.62 5.62 -10.55
N VAL A 2 6.96 4.42 -10.08
CA VAL A 2 7.24 3.20 -10.89
C VAL A 2 5.93 2.61 -11.45
N SER A 3 4.97 3.45 -11.81
CA SER A 3 3.65 3.05 -12.31
C SER A 3 3.42 3.49 -13.76
N ASN A 4 4.37 4.21 -14.38
CA ASN A 4 4.26 4.76 -15.74
C ASN A 4 5.01 3.98 -16.83
N ARG A 5 5.55 2.78 -16.55
CA ARG A 5 6.37 2.03 -17.52
C ARG A 5 5.86 0.64 -17.95
N TYR A 6 4.66 0.23 -17.58
CA TYR A 6 4.13 -1.10 -17.91
C TYR A 6 2.73 -1.12 -18.56
N ALA A 7 2.31 -0.03 -19.19
CA ALA A 7 0.95 0.10 -19.75
C ALA A 7 0.85 -0.03 -21.28
N LEU A 8 1.79 -0.71 -21.97
CA LEU A 8 1.85 -0.65 -23.44
C LEU A 8 1.93 -1.98 -24.20
N SER A 9 1.62 -3.14 -23.61
CA SER A 9 1.63 -4.37 -24.44
C SER A 9 0.71 -5.52 -24.06
N GLN A 10 -0.20 -5.39 -23.11
CA GLN A 10 -1.12 -6.49 -22.79
C GLN A 10 -2.52 -5.90 -22.64
N ASP A 11 -3.42 -6.34 -23.50
CA ASP A 11 -4.83 -5.99 -23.66
C ASP A 11 -5.65 -6.40 -22.42
N ILE A 12 -5.23 -5.91 -21.25
CA ILE A 12 -5.88 -6.11 -19.96
C ILE A 12 -6.51 -4.77 -19.64
N ASN A 13 -7.83 -4.69 -19.79
CA ASN A 13 -8.61 -3.62 -19.18
C ASN A 13 -8.19 -3.59 -17.70
N ARG A 14 -7.78 -2.42 -17.19
CA ARG A 14 -7.72 -2.18 -15.75
C ARG A 14 -9.16 -2.24 -15.23
N ASP A 15 -9.72 -3.45 -15.19
CA ASP A 15 -10.97 -3.75 -14.50
C ASP A 15 -10.74 -3.36 -13.06
N ASP A 16 -11.72 -2.71 -12.45
CA ASP A 16 -11.67 -2.16 -11.09
C ASP A 16 -11.05 -3.13 -10.06
N ASP A 17 -11.24 -4.44 -10.29
CA ASP A 17 -10.66 -5.54 -9.54
C ASP A 17 -9.12 -5.52 -9.44
N TRP A 18 -8.41 -5.00 -10.46
CA TRP A 18 -6.94 -4.96 -10.47
C TRP A 18 -6.38 -4.13 -9.31
N TYR A 19 -7.00 -2.99 -9.00
CA TYR A 19 -6.50 -2.14 -7.92
C TYR A 19 -6.66 -2.82 -6.55
N VAL A 20 -7.75 -3.56 -6.36
CA VAL A 20 -8.02 -4.31 -5.13
C VAL A 20 -7.08 -5.52 -5.01
N LEU A 21 -6.86 -6.25 -6.11
CA LEU A 21 -5.89 -7.35 -6.14
C LEU A 21 -4.48 -6.86 -5.84
N LYS A 22 -4.07 -5.72 -6.41
CA LYS A 22 -2.76 -5.14 -6.11
C LYS A 22 -2.65 -4.72 -4.66
N LEU A 23 -3.68 -4.07 -4.09
CA LEU A 23 -3.70 -3.76 -2.65
C LEU A 23 -3.55 -5.02 -1.78
N GLN A 24 -4.19 -6.13 -2.17
CA GLN A 24 -4.08 -7.40 -1.46
C GLN A 24 -2.67 -8.00 -1.53
N GLU A 25 -1.96 -7.80 -2.64
CA GLU A 25 -0.54 -8.13 -2.77
C GLU A 25 0.32 -7.30 -1.82
N GLU A 26 0.18 -5.96 -1.83
CA GLU A 26 0.92 -5.04 -0.94
C GLU A 26 0.69 -5.37 0.54
N VAL A 27 -0.55 -5.74 0.92
CA VAL A 27 -0.85 -6.17 2.30
C VAL A 27 -0.07 -7.44 2.66
N GLY A 28 0.08 -8.37 1.71
CA GLY A 28 0.87 -9.57 1.90
C GLY A 28 2.36 -9.28 2.11
N GLU A 29 2.91 -8.34 1.34
CA GLU A 29 4.31 -7.89 1.44
C GLU A 29 4.55 -7.13 2.76
N LEU A 30 3.64 -6.22 3.13
CA LEU A 30 3.63 -5.55 4.43
C LEU A 30 3.64 -6.53 5.60
N ILE A 31 2.77 -7.56 5.59
CA ILE A 31 2.72 -8.57 6.67
C ILE A 31 4.05 -9.31 6.77
N GLN A 32 4.64 -9.72 5.65
CA GLN A 32 5.94 -10.39 5.64
C GLN A 32 7.03 -9.48 6.21
N SER A 33 7.06 -8.22 5.78
CA SER A 33 8.02 -7.22 6.24
C SER A 33 7.86 -6.92 7.74
N TYR A 34 6.62 -6.81 8.23
CA TYR A 34 6.29 -6.65 9.65
C TYR A 34 6.75 -7.85 10.51
N LEU A 35 6.59 -9.07 10.03
CA LEU A 35 7.08 -10.26 10.73
C LEU A 35 8.60 -10.27 10.83
N SER A 36 9.30 -9.86 9.76
CA SER A 36 10.75 -9.66 9.81
C SER A 36 11.16 -8.54 10.78
N PHE A 37 10.44 -7.41 10.77
CA PHE A 37 10.68 -6.27 11.65
C PHE A 37 10.48 -6.60 13.13
N THR A 38 9.50 -7.45 13.45
CA THR A 38 9.21 -7.87 14.83
C THR A 38 9.99 -9.09 15.30
N ASN A 39 11.03 -9.52 14.55
CA ASN A 39 11.84 -10.72 14.82
C ASN A 39 11.02 -12.04 14.85
N ARG A 40 9.85 -12.07 14.20
CA ARG A 40 8.99 -13.26 14.09
C ARG A 40 9.17 -14.00 12.75
N GLY A 41 9.94 -13.44 11.83
CA GLY A 41 10.25 -13.98 10.51
C GLY A 41 11.75 -14.25 10.30
N ARG A 42 12.10 -14.83 9.14
CA ARG A 42 13.50 -15.02 8.74
C ARG A 42 14.14 -13.67 8.40
N LYS A 43 15.32 -13.39 8.94
CA LYS A 43 16.07 -12.15 8.63
C LYS A 43 16.70 -12.12 7.24
N ARG A 44 16.74 -13.25 6.50
CA ARG A 44 17.26 -13.35 5.11
C ARG A 44 18.54 -12.53 4.88
N ASP A 45 19.49 -12.61 5.82
CA ASP A 45 20.78 -11.89 5.82
C ASP A 45 20.70 -10.34 5.78
N LYS A 46 19.53 -9.76 6.05
CA LYS A 46 19.32 -8.31 6.14
C LYS A 46 19.64 -7.78 7.54
N SER A 47 20.23 -6.59 7.59
CA SER A 47 20.41 -5.82 8.82
C SER A 47 19.08 -5.27 9.36
N ASP A 48 19.04 -4.93 10.64
CA ASP A 48 17.83 -4.36 11.26
C ASP A 48 17.42 -3.02 10.62
N ALA A 49 18.39 -2.25 10.11
CA ALA A 49 18.13 -1.00 9.39
C ALA A 49 17.45 -1.27 8.04
N GLU A 50 17.92 -2.26 7.28
CA GLU A 50 17.29 -2.67 6.02
C GLU A 50 15.90 -3.24 6.25
N ILE A 51 15.70 -4.02 7.32
CA ILE A 51 14.37 -4.56 7.66
C ILE A 51 13.40 -3.42 7.98
N LYS A 52 13.82 -2.43 8.77
CA LYS A 52 13.00 -1.24 9.06
C LYS A 52 12.71 -0.41 7.81
N GLY A 53 13.69 -0.28 6.91
CA GLY A 53 13.54 0.38 5.61
C GLY A 53 12.47 -0.30 4.76
N ASN A 54 12.60 -1.62 4.55
CA ASN A 54 11.59 -2.36 3.79
C ASN A 54 10.19 -2.22 4.42
N PHE A 55 10.07 -2.27 5.76
CA PHE A 55 8.76 -2.08 6.40
C PHE A 55 8.16 -0.69 6.15
N ALA A 56 8.99 0.35 6.08
CA ALA A 56 8.54 1.69 5.74
C ALA A 56 8.11 1.80 4.26
N ASP A 57 8.82 1.12 3.36
CA ASP A 57 8.50 1.08 1.93
C ASP A 57 7.12 0.41 1.71
N GLU A 58 6.88 -0.76 2.31
CA GLU A 58 5.58 -1.46 2.22
C GLU A 58 4.42 -0.62 2.80
N LEU A 59 4.66 0.15 3.87
CA LEU A 59 3.65 1.08 4.41
C LEU A 59 3.33 2.18 3.40
N ALA A 60 4.34 2.68 2.69
CA ALA A 60 4.16 3.69 1.65
C ALA A 60 3.40 3.11 0.46
N ASP A 61 3.65 1.86 0.07
CA ASP A 61 2.94 1.19 -1.02
C ASP A 61 1.44 0.99 -0.70
N ILE A 62 1.10 0.64 0.55
CA ILE A 62 -0.30 0.61 1.00
C ILE A 62 -0.99 1.97 0.87
N ILE A 63 -0.34 3.04 1.32
CA ILE A 63 -0.89 4.39 1.24
C ILE A 63 -1.06 4.79 -0.23
N GLY A 64 -0.02 4.59 -1.04
CA GLY A 64 -0.03 4.91 -2.47
C GLY A 64 -1.14 4.17 -3.22
N GLN A 65 -1.28 2.86 -3.00
CA GLN A 65 -2.29 2.04 -3.65
C GLN A 65 -3.71 2.43 -3.19
N THR A 66 -3.89 2.79 -1.92
CA THR A 66 -5.18 3.27 -1.41
C THR A 66 -5.59 4.60 -2.07
N LEU A 67 -4.64 5.52 -2.25
CA LEU A 67 -4.89 6.79 -2.95
C LEU A 67 -5.20 6.57 -4.43
N LEU A 68 -4.54 5.62 -5.09
CA LEU A 68 -4.84 5.24 -6.47
C LEU A 68 -6.27 4.67 -6.62
N ILE A 69 -6.73 3.86 -5.66
CA ILE A 69 -8.11 3.37 -5.62
C ILE A 69 -9.10 4.52 -5.48
N ALA A 70 -8.82 5.47 -4.58
CA ALA A 70 -9.69 6.63 -4.37
C ALA A 70 -9.81 7.48 -5.64
N ASP A 71 -8.68 7.80 -6.28
CA ASP A 71 -8.63 8.55 -7.54
C ASP A 71 -9.40 7.83 -8.66
N HIS A 72 -9.16 6.53 -8.84
CA HIS A 72 -9.84 5.72 -9.87
C HIS A 72 -11.37 5.70 -9.72
N HIS A 73 -11.87 5.67 -8.48
CA HIS A 73 -13.31 5.68 -8.19
C HIS A 73 -13.89 7.09 -7.96
N ASN A 74 -13.12 8.16 -8.17
CA ASN A 74 -13.51 9.55 -7.89
C ASN A 74 -14.03 9.76 -6.46
N ILE A 75 -13.36 9.15 -5.48
CA ILE A 75 -13.66 9.30 -4.06
C ILE A 75 -12.83 10.46 -3.50
N ASP A 76 -13.51 11.43 -2.88
CA ASP A 76 -12.86 12.45 -2.05
C ASP A 76 -12.39 11.81 -0.74
N ILE A 77 -11.11 11.41 -0.73
CA ILE A 77 -10.52 10.72 0.42
C ILE A 77 -10.31 11.67 1.61
N GLU A 78 -10.15 12.97 1.37
CA GLU A 78 -9.97 13.97 2.44
C GLU A 78 -11.29 14.12 3.21
N ASP A 79 -12.40 14.35 2.52
CA ASP A 79 -13.73 14.41 3.13
C ASP A 79 -14.09 13.09 3.83
N ALA A 80 -13.74 11.94 3.22
CA ALA A 80 -13.94 10.63 3.84
C ALA A 80 -13.13 10.45 5.15
N LEU A 81 -11.89 10.95 5.20
CA LEU A 81 -11.05 10.92 6.40
C LEU A 81 -11.59 11.85 7.48
N GLU A 82 -12.06 13.04 7.12
CA GLU A 82 -12.68 14.00 8.04
C GLU A 82 -13.92 13.42 8.70
N ASN A 83 -14.83 12.87 7.87
CA ASN A 83 -16.09 12.29 8.31
C ASN A 83 -15.93 11.00 9.14
N LYS A 84 -14.85 10.24 8.94
CA LYS A 84 -14.64 8.95 9.61
C LYS A 84 -13.69 9.03 10.81
N TRP A 85 -12.54 9.69 10.66
CA TRP A 85 -11.44 9.69 11.63
C TRP A 85 -11.30 11.03 12.35
N PHE A 86 -11.21 12.15 11.63
CA PHE A 86 -10.82 13.42 12.25
C PHE A 86 -11.90 13.99 13.17
N LYS A 87 -13.18 13.62 12.97
CA LYS A 87 -14.25 13.93 13.94
C LYS A 87 -14.01 13.48 15.38
N TYR A 88 -13.05 12.59 15.63
CA TYR A 88 -12.67 12.12 16.96
C TYR A 88 -11.38 12.77 17.50
N LEU A 89 -10.67 13.57 16.69
CA LEU A 89 -9.43 14.24 17.09
C LEU A 89 -9.67 15.60 17.77
N ASP A 90 -10.82 16.24 17.51
CA ASP A 90 -11.21 17.52 18.11
C ASP A 90 -11.88 17.38 19.50
N LYS A 91 -11.51 16.36 20.29
CA LYS A 91 -12.00 16.16 21.66
C LYS A 91 -10.90 16.01 22.70
#